data_AF-X0UF00-F1
#
_entry.id   AF-X0UF00-F1
#
_cell.length_a   1.000
_cell.length_b   1.000
_cell.length_c   1.000
_cell.angle_alpha   90.00
_cell.angle_beta   90.00
_cell.angle_gamma   90.00
#
_symmetry.space_group_name_H-M   'P 1'
#
loop_
_entity.id
_entity.type
_entity.pdbx_description
1 polymer ?
#
loop_
_entity_poly.entity_id
_entity_poly.type
_entity_poly.pdbx_seq_one_letter_code
_entity_poly.pdbx_strand_id
1 'polypeptide(L)'
;MEKDILFGSCLPPFGDCADRFVLSGYSGVKRTPVEMIKRAGKVKSLSGIELVGTWHLNNNNIREIKKVVEDVGLKICMVTPDMWARGKWGKGGFTSREEKI
;
A
#
# COMPACT_ATOMS: atom_id res chain seq x y z
N MET A 1 -15.50 2.37 -19.95
CA MET A 1 -15.45 2.93 -18.59
C MET A 1 -15.81 4.38 -18.69
N GLU A 2 -16.70 4.84 -17.82
CA GLU A 2 -17.14 6.23 -17.72
C GLU A 2 -15.89 7.12 -17.50
N LYS A 3 -15.74 8.18 -18.30
CA LYS A 3 -14.51 8.99 -18.33
C LYS A 3 -14.28 9.80 -17.04
N ASP A 4 -15.29 9.87 -16.17
CA ASP A 4 -15.31 10.74 -14.99
C ASP A 4 -15.05 9.98 -13.67
N ILE A 5 -14.80 8.67 -13.72
CA ILE A 5 -14.49 7.87 -12.54
C ILE A 5 -13.00 7.55 -12.49
N LEU A 6 -12.33 7.98 -11.43
CA LEU A 6 -10.93 7.65 -11.15
C LEU A 6 -10.88 6.40 -10.26
N PHE A 7 -10.17 5.36 -10.71
CA PHE A 7 -9.99 4.15 -9.91
C PHE A 7 -8.73 4.24 -9.05
N GLY A 8 -8.89 3.96 -7.75
CA GLY A 8 -7.80 3.77 -6.80
C GLY A 8 -7.69 2.31 -6.37
N SER A 9 -6.49 1.88 -5.97
CA SER A 9 -6.27 0.58 -5.33
C SER A 9 -5.29 0.70 -4.17
N CYS A 10 -5.43 -0.15 -3.17
CA CYS A 10 -4.32 -0.40 -2.27
C CYS A 10 -3.16 -1.07 -3.01
N LEU A 11 -1.93 -0.88 -2.53
CA LEU A 11 -0.74 -1.46 -3.15
C LEU A 11 -0.53 -2.97 -2.90
N PRO A 12 -0.93 -3.59 -1.76
CA PRO A 12 -0.66 -5.00 -1.47
C PRO A 12 -1.00 -6.03 -2.56
N PRO A 13 -2.08 -5.90 -3.36
CA PRO A 13 -2.38 -6.80 -4.48
C PRO A 13 -1.28 -6.90 -5.54
N PHE A 14 -0.37 -5.92 -5.61
CA PHE A 14 0.76 -5.92 -6.54
C PHE A 14 2.04 -6.56 -5.96
N GLY A 15 2.00 -6.99 -4.70
CA GLY A 15 3.08 -7.62 -3.95
C GLY A 15 3.12 -9.13 -4.10
N ASP A 16 3.28 -9.84 -2.98
CA ASP A 16 3.35 -11.30 -2.93
C ASP A 16 1.96 -11.98 -2.82
N CYS A 17 0.93 -11.21 -2.43
CA CYS A 17 -0.41 -11.67 -2.09
C CYS A 17 -0.41 -12.69 -0.94
N ALA A 18 0.27 -12.39 0.17
CA ALA A 18 0.16 -13.21 1.38
C ALA A 18 -1.22 -13.10 2.04
N ASP A 19 -1.66 -14.20 2.64
CA ASP A 19 -2.84 -14.25 3.50
C ASP A 19 -2.56 -15.05 4.78
N ARG A 20 -3.60 -15.28 5.60
CA ARG A 20 -3.46 -15.94 6.89
C ARG A 20 -3.01 -17.41 6.83
N PHE A 21 -3.21 -18.08 5.70
CA PHE A 21 -2.88 -19.49 5.49
C PHE A 21 -1.67 -19.66 4.54
N VAL A 22 -1.35 -18.65 3.74
CA VAL A 22 -0.23 -18.62 2.79
C VAL A 22 0.67 -17.42 3.08
N LEU A 23 1.48 -17.53 4.13
CA LEU A 23 2.37 -16.44 4.60
C LEU A 23 3.49 -16.08 3.61
N SER A 24 3.86 -17.00 2.71
CA SER A 24 4.85 -16.75 1.66
C SER A 24 4.28 -15.95 0.47
N GLY A 25 2.97 -15.76 0.42
CA GLY A 25 2.27 -15.19 -0.72
C GLY A 25 2.01 -16.19 -1.84
N TYR A 26 0.85 -16.03 -2.50
CA TYR A 26 0.46 -16.85 -3.64
C TYR A 26 1.39 -16.69 -4.86
N SER A 27 2.07 -15.55 -5.01
CA SER A 27 3.00 -15.36 -6.12
C SER A 27 4.40 -15.94 -5.85
N GLY A 28 4.73 -16.26 -4.59
CA GLY A 28 6.06 -16.71 -4.16
C GLY A 28 7.19 -15.68 -4.35
N VAL A 29 6.88 -14.48 -4.85
CA VAL A 29 7.86 -13.43 -5.15
C VAL A 29 7.59 -12.23 -4.26
N LYS A 30 8.51 -11.98 -3.31
CA LYS A 30 8.52 -10.75 -2.54
C LYS A 30 8.94 -9.58 -3.43
N ARG A 31 8.15 -8.51 -3.41
CA ARG A 31 8.38 -7.31 -4.20
C ARG A 31 8.61 -6.12 -3.29
N THR A 32 9.55 -5.29 -3.69
CA THR A 32 9.76 -3.98 -3.10
C THR A 32 8.60 -3.04 -3.44
N PRO A 33 8.36 -1.97 -2.66
CA PRO A 33 7.36 -0.96 -2.99
C PRO A 33 7.50 -0.40 -4.41
N VAL A 34 8.74 -0.18 -4.87
CA VAL A 34 9.03 0.32 -6.23
C VAL A 34 8.54 -0.67 -7.30
N GLU A 35 8.80 -1.97 -7.12
CA GLU A 35 8.33 -3.00 -8.06
C GLU A 35 6.80 -3.13 -8.06
N MET A 36 6.18 -3.01 -6.90
CA MET A 36 4.72 -3.00 -6.77
C MET A 36 4.11 -1.82 -7.53
N ILE A 37 4.66 -0.61 -7.38
CA ILE A 37 4.20 0.61 -8.09
C ILE A 37 4.36 0.45 -9.60
N LYS A 38 5.51 -0.07 -10.06
CA LYS A 38 5.75 -0.34 -11.48
C LYS A 38 4.76 -1.36 -12.06
N ARG A 39 4.27 -2.31 -11.27
CA ARG A 39 3.20 -3.24 -11.67
C ARG A 39 1.84 -2.55 -11.70
N ALA A 40 1.54 -1.72 -10.70
CA ALA A 40 0.32 -0.94 -10.64
C ALA A 40 0.18 -0.02 -11.87
N GLY A 41 1.27 0.63 -12.29
CA GLY A 41 1.29 1.49 -13.48
C GLY A 41 1.01 0.77 -14.81
N LYS A 42 1.04 -0.57 -14.83
CA LYS A 42 0.65 -1.35 -16.03
C LYS A 42 -0.87 -1.51 -16.16
N VAL A 43 -1.64 -1.19 -15.12
CA VAL A 43 -3.10 -1.30 -15.12
C VAL A 43 -3.71 -0.04 -15.74
N LYS A 44 -4.13 -0.15 -17.01
CA LYS A 44 -4.59 1.00 -17.82
C LYS A 44 -5.71 1.84 -17.18
N SER A 45 -6.58 1.22 -16.40
CA SER A 45 -7.71 1.91 -15.76
C SER A 45 -7.40 2.46 -14.39
N LEU A 46 -6.22 2.17 -13.82
CA LEU A 46 -5.84 2.62 -12.50
C LEU A 46 -5.33 4.06 -12.56
N SER A 47 -5.90 4.95 -11.74
CA SER A 47 -5.54 6.37 -11.68
C SER A 47 -4.72 6.72 -10.45
N GLY A 48 -4.84 5.92 -9.37
CA GLY A 48 -4.10 6.16 -8.15
C GLY A 48 -3.92 4.94 -7.27
N ILE A 49 -3.05 5.10 -6.28
CA ILE A 49 -2.75 4.07 -5.29
C ILE A 49 -2.80 4.64 -3.87
N GLU A 50 -3.21 3.78 -2.95
CA GLU A 50 -3.08 3.98 -1.52
C GLU A 50 -1.75 3.39 -1.03
N LEU A 51 -1.05 4.16 -0.20
CA LEU A 51 0.19 3.75 0.44
C LEU A 51 0.03 3.72 1.96
N VAL A 52 0.35 2.59 2.59
CA VAL A 52 0.43 2.47 4.04
C VAL A 52 1.80 2.90 4.57
N GLY A 53 1.83 3.76 5.58
CA GLY A 53 3.02 4.17 6.31
C GLY A 53 3.70 2.99 6.99
N THR A 54 5.01 3.00 7.09
CA THR A 54 5.88 1.89 7.57
C THR A 54 5.91 0.63 6.70
N TRP A 55 4.96 0.47 5.77
CA TRP A 55 4.96 -0.64 4.80
C TRP A 55 5.65 -0.23 3.51
N HIS A 56 5.17 0.85 2.91
CA HIS A 56 5.65 1.35 1.63
C HIS A 56 6.48 2.63 1.81
N LEU A 57 6.13 3.42 2.82
CA LEU A 57 6.67 4.75 3.07
C LEU A 57 7.32 4.86 4.45
N ASN A 58 8.43 5.58 4.51
CA ASN A 58 9.08 6.08 5.71
C ASN A 58 9.81 7.40 5.39
N ASN A 59 10.37 8.05 6.42
CA ASN A 59 11.04 9.34 6.28
C ASN A 59 12.23 9.31 5.30
N ASN A 60 12.82 8.14 5.09
CA ASN A 60 14.01 7.97 4.24
C ASN A 60 13.65 7.75 2.77
N ASN A 61 12.48 7.16 2.46
CA ASN A 61 12.12 6.77 1.10
C ASN A 61 10.94 7.57 0.48
N ILE A 62 10.28 8.45 1.24
CA ILE A 62 9.06 9.13 0.79
C ILE A 62 9.23 9.90 -0.54
N ARG A 63 10.38 10.55 -0.74
CA ARG A 63 10.67 11.31 -1.96
C ARG A 63 10.87 10.40 -3.17
N GLU A 64 11.58 9.29 -2.98
CA GLU A 64 11.79 8.28 -4.01
C GLU A 64 10.45 7.66 -4.44
N ILE A 65 9.65 7.21 -3.47
CA ILE A 65 8.36 6.58 -3.75
C ILE A 65 7.43 7.55 -4.47
N LYS A 66 7.34 8.81 -4.03
CA LYS A 66 6.55 9.82 -4.73
C LYS A 66 6.97 9.94 -6.21
N LYS A 67 8.28 10.04 -6.47
CA LYS A 67 8.80 10.12 -7.83
C LYS A 67 8.43 8.89 -8.66
N VAL A 68 8.59 7.68 -8.10
CA VAL A 68 8.25 6.43 -8.83
C VAL A 68 6.75 6.36 -9.16
N VAL A 69 5.88 6.84 -8.28
CA VAL A 69 4.42 6.92 -8.55
C VAL A 69 4.12 7.87 -9.70
N GLU A 70 4.75 9.05 -9.71
CA GLU A 70 4.61 10.03 -10.79
C GLU A 70 5.17 9.52 -12.12
N ASP A 71 6.33 8.86 -12.09
CA ASP A 71 7.01 8.29 -13.27
C ASP A 71 6.16 7.22 -13.97
N VAL A 72 5.27 6.53 -13.24
CA VAL A 72 4.35 5.53 -13.81
C VAL A 72 2.95 6.09 -14.12
N GLY A 73 2.76 7.41 -14.01
CA GLY A 73 1.51 8.09 -14.33
C GLY A 73 0.38 7.90 -13.33
N LEU A 74 0.68 7.46 -12.11
CA LEU A 74 -0.30 7.27 -11.03
C LEU A 74 -0.29 8.47 -10.08
N LYS A 75 -1.36 8.60 -9.28
CA LYS A 75 -1.43 9.53 -8.14
C LYS A 75 -1.39 8.78 -6.81
N ILE A 76 -0.82 9.39 -5.78
CA ILE A 76 -1.04 8.95 -4.39
C ILE A 76 -2.42 9.49 -3.97
N CYS A 77 -3.43 8.63 -3.90
CA CYS A 77 -4.79 9.06 -3.55
C CYS A 77 -5.04 9.05 -2.03
N MET A 78 -4.29 8.24 -1.28
CA MET A 78 -4.41 8.14 0.17
C MET A 78 -3.08 7.65 0.78
N VAL A 79 -2.75 8.18 1.96
CA VAL A 79 -1.69 7.63 2.81
C VAL A 79 -2.30 7.21 4.14
N THR A 80 -2.21 5.93 4.44
CA THR A 80 -2.84 5.33 5.63
C THR A 80 -1.80 5.05 6.71
N PRO A 81 -2.02 5.43 7.99
CA PRO A 81 -1.11 5.03 9.07
C PRO A 81 -1.24 3.52 9.37
N ASP A 82 -0.14 2.83 9.65
CA ASP A 82 -0.16 1.41 10.05
C ASP A 82 -0.74 1.25 11.48
N MET A 83 -2.05 1.01 11.56
CA MET A 83 -2.82 0.90 12.81
C MET A 83 -3.65 -0.39 12.94
N TRP A 84 -3.38 -1.44 12.16
CA TRP A 84 -4.17 -2.69 12.22
C TRP A 84 -3.38 -3.99 12.12
N ALA A 85 -2.25 -4.00 11.41
CA ALA A 85 -1.61 -5.25 11.02
C ALA A 85 -0.49 -5.71 11.97
N ARG A 86 -0.27 -5.00 13.08
CA ARG A 86 0.68 -5.36 14.12
C ARG A 86 -0.07 -5.83 15.36
N GLY A 87 0.48 -6.81 16.07
CA GLY A 87 -0.16 -7.37 17.28
C GLY A 87 -0.50 -6.33 18.35
N LYS A 88 0.28 -5.25 18.47
CA LYS A 88 -0.02 -4.14 19.39
C LYS A 88 -1.39 -3.49 19.15
N TRP A 89 -1.92 -3.54 17.94
CA TRP A 89 -3.23 -2.97 17.59
C TRP A 89 -4.39 -3.93 17.84
N GLY A 90 -4.14 -5.13 18.39
CA GLY A 90 -5.16 -6.18 18.56
C GLY A 90 -6.33 -5.82 19.47
N LYS A 91 -6.21 -4.78 20.30
CA LYS A 91 -7.29 -4.23 21.15
C LYS A 91 -7.81 -2.86 20.68
N GLY A 92 -7.44 -2.45 19.46
CA GLY A 92 -7.72 -1.12 18.90
C GLY A 92 -6.51 -0.18 18.95
N GLY A 93 -6.61 0.93 18.21
CA GLY A 93 -5.70 2.08 18.30
C GLY A 93 -6.33 3.16 19.18
N PHE A 94 -6.93 4.18 18.58
CA PHE A 94 -7.55 5.31 19.30
C PHE A 94 -8.63 4.93 20.32
N THR A 95 -9.26 3.76 20.20
CA THR A 95 -10.29 3.27 21.12
C THR A 95 -9.78 2.20 22.08
N SER A 96 -8.46 2.00 22.14
CA SER A 96 -7.83 1.10 23.11
C SER A 96 -8.07 1.58 24.53
N ARG A 97 -8.19 0.64 25.48
CA ARG A 97 -8.21 0.95 26.92
C ARG A 97 -6.81 1.22 27.49
N GLU A 98 -5.79 0.86 26.73
CA GLU A 98 -4.39 1.04 27.12
C GLU A 98 -3.90 2.38 26.56
N GLU A 99 -3.69 3.38 27.41
CA GLU A 99 -3.32 4.76 27.01
C GLU A 99 -2.02 4.85 26.19
N LYS A 100 -1.09 3.91 26.40
CA LYS A 100 0.22 3.90 25.72
C LYS A 100 0.16 3.34 24.28
N ILE A 101 -1.02 2.90 23.83
CA ILE A 101 -1.30 2.35 22.50
C ILE A 101 -1.96 3.45 21.66
#